data_AF-A0A8H4SR89-F1
#
_entry.id   AF-A0A8H4SR89-F1
#
_cell.length_a   1.000
_cell.length_b   1.000
_cell.length_c   1.000
_cell.angle_alpha   90.00
_cell.angle_beta   90.00
_cell.angle_gamma   90.00
#
_symmetry.space_group_name_H-M   'P 1'
#
loop_
_entity.id
_entity.type
_entity.pdbx_description
1 polymer ?
#
loop_
_entity_poly.entity_id
_entity_poly.type
_entity_poly.pdbx_seq_one_letter_code
_entity_poly.pdbx_strand_id
1 'polypeptide(L)'
;MGMSKDDPVLFTMEKLRGALESKSSNKPEQAATARLEVFNAIQEKWVPSTVAIEYFQKVFPQFAEFWLFRRQFSYQLAALTFITYIMYMHNRYPQKINISRATGKVWGSEMMSYMSANKPFFHNPEPVPFRLTPNLQTLMGPLATEGIFACSLMAIARCLTEPEYELEHALTLLVRDEMLFWFTGSHRNGVITESQLRDSVQVNSDSIVKRAISLAHSPVGNLPANQTVIDAIAKAVNPMNLAQCDALWMPYL
;
A
#
# COMPACT_ATOMS: atom_id res chain seq x y z
N MET A 1 11.87 26.11 16.64
CA MET A 1 10.49 25.84 17.10
C MET A 1 10.06 24.52 16.49
N GLY A 2 9.85 23.49 17.31
CA GLY A 2 9.45 22.17 16.83
C GLY A 2 7.95 22.10 16.66
N MET A 3 7.49 21.75 15.46
CA MET A 3 6.10 21.38 15.19
C MET A 3 5.82 20.00 15.82
N SER A 4 4.65 19.82 16.44
CA SER A 4 4.29 18.51 16.98
C SER A 4 3.88 17.59 15.83
N LYS A 5 4.32 16.33 15.87
CA LYS A 5 3.92 15.29 14.91
C LYS A 5 2.40 15.02 14.91
N ASP A 6 1.73 15.39 16.00
CA ASP A 6 0.30 15.17 16.19
C ASP A 6 -0.55 16.31 15.60
N ASP A 7 0.04 17.48 15.31
CA ASP A 7 -0.69 18.66 14.81
C ASP A 7 -1.49 18.38 13.52
N PRO A 8 -0.95 17.67 12.50
CA PRO A 8 -1.71 17.35 11.28
C PRO A 8 -2.89 16.41 11.54
N VAL A 9 -2.72 15.45 12.46
CA VAL A 9 -3.76 14.50 12.84
C VAL A 9 -4.88 15.22 13.60
N LEU A 10 -4.52 16.06 14.58
CA LEU A 10 -5.47 16.87 15.33
C LEU A 10 -6.25 17.82 14.42
N PHE A 11 -5.58 18.47 13.47
CA PHE A 11 -6.23 19.32 12.48
C PHE A 11 -7.23 18.54 11.61
N THR A 12 -6.86 17.33 11.19
CA THR A 12 -7.77 16.44 10.44
C THR A 12 -9.01 16.11 11.26
N MET A 13 -8.84 15.73 12.52
CA MET A 13 -9.95 15.39 13.41
C MET A 13 -10.87 16.58 13.67
N GLU A 14 -10.31 17.78 13.90
CA GLU A 14 -11.09 19.00 14.13
C GLU A 14 -11.91 19.39 12.90
N LYS A 15 -11.30 19.40 11.71
CA LYS A 15 -11.97 19.78 10.46
C LYS A 15 -13.02 18.76 10.02
N LEU A 16 -12.74 17.47 10.16
CA LEU A 16 -13.72 16.44 9.82
C LEU A 16 -14.87 16.38 10.83
N ARG A 17 -14.63 16.63 12.12
CA ARG A 17 -15.71 16.77 13.11
C ARG A 17 -16.62 17.95 12.76
N GLY A 18 -16.06 19.12 12.43
CA GLY A 18 -16.84 20.28 12.00
C GLY A 18 -17.62 20.05 10.69
N ALA A 19 -17.07 19.26 9.76
CA ALA A 19 -17.76 18.88 8.52
C ALA A 19 -18.92 17.90 8.75
N LEU A 20 -18.80 16.98 9.72
CA LEU A 20 -19.84 16.03 10.11
C LEU A 20 -20.96 16.70 10.92
N GLU A 21 -20.64 17.68 11.77
CA GLU A 21 -21.62 18.41 12.59
C GLU A 21 -22.40 19.47 11.80
N SER A 22 -21.84 20.01 10.72
CA SER A 22 -22.42 21.16 10.00
C SER A 22 -23.48 20.82 8.94
N LYS A 23 -23.73 19.55 8.57
CA LYS A 23 -24.75 19.23 7.55
C LYS A 23 -25.53 17.94 7.76
N SER A 24 -26.82 18.16 7.95
CA SER A 24 -28.00 17.35 7.64
C SER A 24 -28.18 16.98 6.15
N SER A 25 -27.12 16.72 5.38
CA SER A 25 -27.24 16.26 3.98
C SER A 25 -26.13 15.28 3.57
N ASN A 26 -26.49 14.00 3.57
CA ASN A 26 -25.67 12.85 3.15
C ASN A 26 -25.33 12.89 1.65
N LYS A 27 -24.31 13.65 1.24
CA LYS A 27 -23.68 13.45 -0.08
C LYS A 27 -22.22 13.00 0.07
N PRO A 28 -21.89 11.73 -0.25
CA PRO A 28 -20.53 11.19 -0.08
C PRO A 28 -19.48 11.98 -0.87
N GLU A 29 -19.87 12.58 -1.99
CA GLU A 29 -19.02 13.41 -2.84
C GLU A 29 -18.56 14.70 -2.14
N GLN A 30 -19.43 15.35 -1.36
CA GLN A 30 -19.06 16.55 -0.60
C GLN A 30 -18.07 16.21 0.53
N ALA A 31 -18.21 15.05 1.16
CA ALA A 31 -17.29 14.58 2.18
C ALA A 31 -15.90 14.24 1.60
N ALA A 32 -15.84 13.69 0.39
CA ALA A 32 -14.58 13.42 -0.30
C ALA A 32 -13.83 14.72 -0.65
N THR A 33 -14.54 15.73 -1.16
CA THR A 33 -13.94 17.05 -1.44
C THR A 33 -13.43 17.73 -0.18
N ALA A 34 -14.20 17.70 0.92
CA ALA A 34 -13.76 18.28 2.19
C ALA A 34 -12.50 17.58 2.74
N ARG A 35 -12.40 16.25 2.61
CA ARG A 35 -11.19 15.51 2.98
C ARG A 35 -9.99 15.91 2.11
N LEU A 36 -10.19 16.12 0.82
CA LEU A 36 -9.13 16.57 -0.09
C LEU A 36 -8.62 17.97 0.27
N GLU A 37 -9.50 18.90 0.62
CA GLU A 37 -9.11 20.25 1.08
C GLU A 37 -8.25 20.19 2.35
N VAL A 38 -8.66 19.35 3.32
CA VAL A 38 -7.88 19.12 4.54
C VAL A 38 -6.52 18.51 4.22
N PHE A 39 -6.47 17.52 3.33
CA PHE A 39 -5.23 16.89 2.88
C PHE A 39 -4.27 17.91 2.25
N ASN A 40 -4.74 18.75 1.34
CA ASN A 40 -3.93 19.78 0.70
C ASN A 40 -3.42 20.82 1.72
N ALA A 41 -4.29 21.28 2.62
CA ALA A 41 -3.90 22.20 3.70
C ALA A 41 -2.82 21.60 4.61
N ILE A 42 -2.86 20.28 4.85
CA ILE A 42 -1.82 19.58 5.60
C ILE A 42 -0.48 19.61 4.86
N GLN A 43 -0.50 19.33 3.56
CA GLN A 43 0.71 19.34 2.75
C GLN A 43 1.36 20.72 2.63
N GLU A 44 0.55 21.77 2.54
CA GLU A 44 1.05 23.15 2.44
C GLU A 44 1.61 23.68 3.76
N LYS A 45 0.92 23.42 4.87
CA LYS A 45 1.25 24.05 6.16
C LYS A 45 2.17 23.22 7.06
N TRP A 46 2.03 21.89 7.05
CA TRP A 46 2.74 21.02 8.00
C TRP A 46 3.72 20.06 7.34
N VAL A 47 3.30 19.31 6.33
CA VAL A 47 4.11 18.22 5.76
C VAL A 47 4.23 18.34 4.24
N PRO A 48 5.18 19.17 3.75
CA PRO A 48 5.52 19.21 2.34
C PRO A 48 5.91 17.82 1.80
N SER A 49 5.76 17.61 0.49
CA SER A 49 6.21 16.37 -0.16
C SER A 49 7.73 16.21 -0.20
N THR A 50 8.50 17.18 0.31
CA THR A 50 9.97 17.18 0.30
C THR A 50 10.61 16.71 1.61
N VAL A 51 9.83 16.47 2.66
CA VAL A 51 10.35 16.13 4.00
C VAL A 51 11.28 14.91 3.96
N ALA A 52 10.88 13.84 3.26
CA ALA A 52 11.68 12.62 3.15
C ALA A 52 12.97 12.85 2.35
N ILE A 53 12.90 13.54 1.21
CA ILE A 53 14.09 13.79 0.37
C ILE A 53 15.09 14.71 1.08
N GLU A 54 14.63 15.77 1.73
CA GLU A 54 15.48 16.70 2.48
C GLU A 54 16.18 16.00 3.65
N TYR A 55 15.50 15.08 4.33
CA TYR A 55 16.10 14.26 5.37
C TYR A 55 17.24 13.40 4.81
N PHE A 56 16.99 12.62 3.75
CA PHE A 56 18.01 11.73 3.21
C PHE A 56 19.16 12.48 2.54
N GLN A 57 18.92 13.64 1.94
CA GLN A 57 20.00 14.50 1.43
C GLN A 57 20.92 15.02 2.55
N LYS A 58 20.40 15.23 3.76
CA LYS A 58 21.24 15.55 4.94
C LYS A 58 22.00 14.34 5.48
N VAL A 59 21.41 13.14 5.36
CA VAL A 59 22.05 11.88 5.78
C VAL A 59 23.21 11.50 4.86
N PHE A 60 23.11 11.81 3.56
CA PHE A 60 24.13 11.48 2.54
C PHE A 60 24.76 12.77 1.97
N PRO A 61 25.89 13.25 2.52
CA PRO A 61 26.55 14.47 2.06
C PRO A 61 27.03 14.38 0.60
N GLN A 62 27.34 13.18 0.13
CA GLN A 62 27.78 12.94 -1.24
C GLN A 62 26.62 12.52 -2.14
N PHE A 63 26.44 13.21 -3.26
CA PHE A 63 25.36 12.90 -4.20
C PHE A 63 25.44 11.49 -4.79
N ALA A 64 26.66 10.95 -5.01
CA ALA A 64 26.84 9.59 -5.51
C ALA A 64 26.25 8.55 -4.54
N GLU A 65 26.48 8.70 -3.24
CA GLU A 65 25.92 7.82 -2.21
C GLU A 65 24.40 7.95 -2.13
N PHE A 66 23.88 9.19 -2.14
CA PHE A 66 22.44 9.44 -2.18
C PHE A 66 21.77 8.80 -3.41
N TRP A 67 22.41 8.88 -4.57
CA TRP A 67 21.89 8.29 -5.81
C TRP A 67 21.85 6.76 -5.72
N LEU A 68 22.90 6.13 -5.19
CA LEU A 68 22.94 4.68 -4.97
C LEU A 68 21.89 4.24 -3.94
N PHE A 69 21.73 4.99 -2.85
CA PHE A 69 20.67 4.78 -1.87
C PHE A 69 19.30 4.84 -2.52
N ARG A 70 19.02 5.88 -3.29
CA ARG A 70 17.72 6.07 -3.96
C ARG A 70 17.39 4.94 -4.91
N ARG A 71 18.38 4.46 -5.68
CA ARG A 71 18.24 3.29 -6.55
C ARG A 71 17.86 2.04 -5.75
N GLN A 72 18.61 1.75 -4.67
CA GLN A 72 18.34 0.57 -3.84
C GLN A 72 16.99 0.67 -3.12
N PHE A 73 16.65 1.86 -2.62
CA PHE A 73 15.37 2.16 -2.00
C PHE A 73 14.21 1.85 -2.95
N SER A 74 14.28 2.28 -4.22
CA SER A 74 13.23 2.01 -5.20
C SER A 74 13.02 0.51 -5.47
N TYR A 75 14.10 -0.29 -5.58
CA TYR A 75 13.98 -1.75 -5.72
C TYR A 75 13.33 -2.39 -4.49
N GLN A 76 13.74 -1.97 -3.29
CA GLN A 76 13.27 -2.54 -2.04
C GLN A 76 11.82 -2.14 -1.73
N LEU A 77 11.45 -0.89 -2.03
CA LEU A 77 10.07 -0.43 -1.92
C LEU A 77 9.16 -1.16 -2.92
N ALA A 78 9.64 -1.45 -4.14
CA ALA A 78 8.90 -2.25 -5.10
C ALA A 78 8.64 -3.67 -4.58
N ALA A 79 9.67 -4.33 -4.02
CA ALA A 79 9.51 -5.66 -3.42
C ALA A 79 8.51 -5.66 -2.24
N LEU A 80 8.61 -4.67 -1.34
CA LEU A 80 7.67 -4.51 -0.24
C LEU A 80 6.24 -4.23 -0.73
N THR A 81 6.11 -3.38 -1.75
CA THR A 81 4.83 -3.06 -2.38
C THR A 81 4.20 -4.30 -3.01
N PHE A 82 5.00 -5.11 -3.71
CA PHE A 82 4.52 -6.34 -4.32
C PHE A 82 3.93 -7.29 -3.27
N ILE A 83 4.70 -7.57 -2.20
CA ILE A 83 4.26 -8.48 -1.12
C ILE A 83 2.97 -7.96 -0.49
N THR A 84 2.93 -6.68 -0.09
CA THR A 84 1.76 -6.12 0.58
C THR A 84 0.54 -6.02 -0.34
N TYR A 85 0.75 -5.84 -1.64
CA TYR A 85 -0.30 -5.84 -2.64
C TYR A 85 -0.91 -7.23 -2.81
N ILE A 86 -0.12 -8.25 -3.18
CA ILE A 86 -0.66 -9.57 -3.52
C ILE A 86 -1.29 -10.27 -2.29
N MET A 87 -0.71 -10.08 -1.11
CA MET A 87 -1.16 -10.72 0.14
C MET A 87 -2.30 -9.95 0.84
N TYR A 88 -2.83 -8.89 0.25
CA TYR A 88 -3.89 -8.06 0.87
C TYR A 88 -3.49 -7.53 2.26
N MET A 89 -2.21 -7.20 2.45
CA MET A 89 -1.75 -6.65 3.71
C MET A 89 -2.21 -5.20 3.85
N HIS A 90 -2.71 -4.87 5.03
CA HIS A 90 -3.31 -3.58 5.36
C HIS A 90 -2.55 -2.89 6.50
N ASN A 91 -3.03 -1.71 6.91
CA ASN A 91 -2.45 -0.92 7.99
C ASN A 91 -0.99 -0.59 7.71
N ARG A 92 -0.73 -0.14 6.48
CA ARG A 92 0.60 0.23 5.96
C ARG A 92 1.05 1.59 6.51
N TYR A 93 1.10 1.71 7.83
CA TYR A 93 1.45 2.93 8.53
C TYR A 93 2.94 3.26 8.42
N PRO A 94 3.34 4.55 8.39
CA PRO A 94 4.74 4.92 8.25
C PRO A 94 5.64 4.34 9.35
N GLN A 95 5.18 4.25 10.60
CA GLN A 95 5.94 3.65 11.71
C GLN A 95 6.20 2.16 11.55
N LYS A 96 5.45 1.48 10.67
CA LYS A 96 5.66 0.07 10.34
C LYS A 96 6.65 -0.11 9.20
N ILE A 97 7.09 0.94 8.51
CA ILE A 97 8.03 0.86 7.40
C ILE A 97 9.40 1.36 7.87
N ASN A 98 10.38 0.48 7.84
CA ASN A 98 11.74 0.75 8.26
C ASN A 98 12.66 0.90 7.05
N ILE A 99 13.49 1.94 7.05
CA ILE A 99 14.44 2.22 5.97
C ILE A 99 15.85 2.26 6.57
N SER A 100 16.71 1.35 6.12
CA SER A 100 18.13 1.35 6.50
C SER A 100 18.84 2.55 5.87
N ARG A 101 19.34 3.47 6.70
CA ARG A 101 20.16 4.60 6.27
C ARG A 101 21.49 4.19 5.64
N ALA A 102 22.04 3.03 6.01
CA ALA A 102 23.32 2.59 5.48
C ALA A 102 23.18 1.91 4.11
N THR A 103 22.07 1.21 3.88
CA THR A 103 21.95 0.30 2.72
C THR A 103 20.76 0.60 1.82
N GLY A 104 19.82 1.48 2.19
CA GLY A 104 18.58 1.68 1.43
C GLY A 104 17.64 0.48 1.42
N LYS A 105 17.86 -0.52 2.29
CA LYS A 105 16.95 -1.66 2.46
C LYS A 105 15.68 -1.20 3.16
N VAL A 106 14.54 -1.68 2.68
CA VAL A 106 13.22 -1.33 3.20
C VAL A 106 12.53 -2.61 3.63
N TRP A 107 11.99 -2.63 4.86
CA TRP A 107 11.17 -3.73 5.34
C TRP A 107 10.02 -3.19 6.18
N GLY A 108 8.92 -3.93 6.21
CA GLY A 108 7.79 -3.61 7.06
C GLY A 108 7.73 -4.54 8.28
N SER A 109 7.24 -4.02 9.39
CA SER A 109 6.89 -4.78 10.60
C SER A 109 5.37 -4.94 10.70
N GLU A 110 4.91 -6.02 11.33
CA GLU A 110 3.48 -6.25 11.61
C GLU A 110 2.59 -6.23 10.36
N MET A 111 3.08 -6.85 9.28
CA MET A 111 2.34 -7.01 8.03
C MET A 111 1.37 -8.19 8.15
N MET A 112 0.08 -7.88 8.23
CA MET A 112 -0.99 -8.88 8.33
C MET A 112 -1.97 -8.72 7.17
N SER A 113 -2.33 -9.84 6.56
CA SER A 113 -3.37 -9.93 5.53
C SER A 113 -4.71 -9.54 6.13
N TYR A 114 -5.54 -8.81 5.37
CA TYR A 114 -6.87 -8.43 5.82
C TYR A 114 -7.95 -9.34 5.29
N MET A 115 -8.79 -9.83 6.20
CA MET A 115 -9.97 -10.63 5.88
C MET A 115 -11.22 -9.97 6.43
N SER A 116 -12.33 -10.05 5.69
CA SER A 116 -13.60 -9.49 6.17
C SER A 116 -14.09 -10.23 7.41
N ALA A 117 -14.64 -9.51 8.40
CA ALA A 117 -15.31 -10.15 9.54
C ALA A 117 -16.53 -10.99 9.11
N ASN A 118 -17.11 -10.70 7.96
CA ASN A 118 -18.34 -11.34 7.49
C ASN A 118 -18.07 -12.62 6.68
N LYS A 119 -16.96 -12.66 5.93
CA LYS A 119 -16.63 -13.73 4.98
C LYS A 119 -15.13 -14.05 5.02
N PRO A 120 -14.75 -15.34 4.89
CA PRO A 120 -13.35 -15.78 4.90
C PRO A 120 -12.64 -15.48 3.56
N PHE A 121 -12.63 -14.20 3.16
CA PHE A 121 -12.06 -13.75 1.90
C PHE A 121 -11.13 -12.57 2.11
N PHE A 122 -9.92 -12.68 1.56
CA PHE A 122 -8.95 -11.59 1.56
C PHE A 122 -9.44 -10.42 0.71
N HIS A 123 -9.38 -9.23 1.26
CA HIS A 123 -9.69 -8.01 0.51
C HIS A 123 -8.91 -6.83 1.04
N ASN A 124 -8.72 -5.80 0.22
CA ASN A 124 -8.02 -4.59 0.61
C ASN A 124 -9.05 -3.59 1.17
N PRO A 125 -8.97 -3.19 2.45
CA PRO A 125 -9.91 -2.23 3.03
C PRO A 125 -9.52 -0.78 2.72
N GLU A 126 -8.27 -0.54 2.29
CA GLU A 126 -7.74 0.79 2.04
C GLU A 126 -8.22 1.33 0.67
N PRO A 127 -8.44 2.65 0.54
CA PRO A 127 -8.90 3.26 -0.72
C PRO A 127 -7.82 3.24 -1.81
N VAL A 128 -6.56 3.05 -1.43
CA VAL A 128 -5.41 2.90 -2.33
C VAL A 128 -4.97 1.43 -2.41
N PRO A 129 -4.46 0.96 -3.57
CA PRO A 129 -4.00 -0.42 -3.73
C PRO A 129 -2.74 -0.73 -2.92
N PHE A 130 -1.86 0.25 -2.74
CA PHE A 130 -0.63 0.18 -1.95
C PHE A 130 -0.18 1.57 -1.52
N ARG A 131 0.76 1.61 -0.57
CA ARG A 131 1.31 2.87 -0.05
C ARG A 131 2.34 3.46 -1.02
N LEU A 132 1.96 4.51 -1.75
CA LEU A 132 2.86 5.34 -2.52
C LEU A 132 2.49 6.82 -2.33
N THR A 133 2.92 7.39 -1.22
CA THR A 133 2.59 8.74 -0.79
C THR A 133 3.48 9.79 -1.47
N PRO A 134 3.13 11.09 -1.42
CA PRO A 134 3.88 12.14 -2.09
C PRO A 134 5.36 12.20 -1.68
N ASN A 135 5.67 11.99 -0.39
CA ASN A 135 7.03 12.00 0.12
C ASN A 135 7.86 10.79 -0.38
N LEU A 136 7.26 9.60 -0.49
CA LEU A 136 7.92 8.43 -1.09
C LEU A 136 8.17 8.63 -2.60
N GLN A 137 7.21 9.23 -3.30
CA GLN A 137 7.36 9.56 -4.73
C GLN A 137 8.46 10.59 -4.96
N THR A 138 8.48 11.68 -4.19
CA THR A 138 9.52 12.70 -4.29
C THR A 138 10.90 12.14 -3.93
N LEU A 139 10.99 11.25 -2.94
CA LEU A 139 12.25 10.59 -2.58
C LEU A 139 12.82 9.75 -3.73
N MET A 140 11.98 8.99 -4.44
CA MET A 140 12.40 8.23 -5.63
C MET A 140 12.68 9.13 -6.83
N GLY A 141 11.85 10.15 -7.04
CA GLY A 141 11.82 10.95 -8.26
C GLY A 141 11.20 10.21 -9.45
N PRO A 142 10.82 10.94 -10.52
CA PRO A 142 10.04 10.39 -11.63
C PRO A 142 10.77 9.24 -12.37
N LEU A 143 12.08 9.41 -12.59
CA LEU A 143 12.90 8.42 -13.30
C LEU A 143 12.93 7.06 -12.58
N ALA A 144 13.06 7.05 -11.25
CA ALA A 144 13.09 5.81 -10.50
C ALA A 144 11.70 5.22 -10.30
N THR A 145 10.66 6.06 -10.18
CA THR A 145 9.27 5.59 -10.12
C THR A 145 8.88 4.82 -11.38
N GLU A 146 9.16 5.37 -12.56
CA GLU A 146 8.80 4.75 -13.84
C GLU A 146 9.80 3.66 -14.26
N GLY A 147 11.10 3.93 -14.16
CA GLY A 147 12.14 3.04 -14.69
C GLY A 147 12.57 1.92 -13.76
N ILE A 148 12.45 2.10 -12.43
CA ILE A 148 12.90 1.11 -11.45
C ILE A 148 11.70 0.50 -10.73
N PHE A 149 10.90 1.31 -10.04
CA PHE A 149 9.82 0.84 -9.17
C PHE A 149 8.76 0.08 -9.97
N ALA A 150 8.18 0.69 -11.01
CA ALA A 150 7.15 0.05 -11.83
C ALA A 150 7.67 -1.21 -12.54
N CYS A 151 8.85 -1.14 -13.16
CA CYS A 151 9.49 -2.27 -13.84
C CYS A 151 9.80 -3.42 -12.88
N SER A 152 10.30 -3.12 -11.68
CA SER A 152 10.64 -4.15 -10.68
C SER A 152 9.39 -4.83 -10.14
N LEU A 153 8.29 -4.09 -9.95
CA LEU A 153 7.02 -4.67 -9.50
C LEU A 153 6.51 -5.71 -10.49
N MET A 154 6.56 -5.39 -11.78
CA MET A 154 6.19 -6.30 -12.87
C MET A 154 7.16 -7.47 -13.00
N ALA A 155 8.47 -7.24 -12.89
CA ALA A 155 9.47 -8.28 -12.97
C ALA A 155 9.31 -9.31 -11.84
N ILE A 156 9.10 -8.85 -10.60
CA ILE A 156 8.83 -9.74 -9.46
C ILE A 156 7.55 -10.53 -9.69
N ALA A 157 6.49 -9.88 -10.18
CA ALA A 157 5.25 -10.57 -10.51
C ALA A 157 5.47 -11.70 -11.52
N ARG A 158 6.17 -11.42 -12.63
CA ARG A 158 6.49 -12.41 -13.67
C ARG A 158 7.30 -13.58 -13.11
N CYS A 159 8.39 -13.29 -12.39
CA CYS A 159 9.25 -14.33 -11.84
C CYS A 159 8.56 -15.24 -10.81
N LEU A 160 7.44 -14.81 -10.22
CA LEU A 160 6.66 -15.62 -9.29
C LEU A 160 5.48 -16.32 -9.96
N THR A 161 5.01 -15.82 -11.11
CA THR A 161 3.93 -16.47 -11.88
C THR A 161 4.43 -17.43 -12.95
N GLU A 162 5.73 -17.37 -13.27
CA GLU A 162 6.43 -18.29 -14.19
C GLU A 162 7.49 -19.06 -13.39
N PRO A 163 7.42 -20.40 -13.26
CA PRO A 163 6.49 -21.36 -13.87
C PRO A 163 5.10 -21.39 -13.22
N GLU A 164 4.11 -21.90 -13.96
CA GLU A 164 2.72 -21.99 -13.49
C GLU A 164 2.60 -22.83 -12.20
N TYR A 165 1.66 -22.44 -11.32
CA TYR A 165 1.28 -23.12 -10.07
C TYR A 165 2.31 -23.10 -8.92
N GLU A 166 3.58 -22.73 -9.11
CA GLU A 166 4.56 -22.70 -8.00
C GLU A 166 4.16 -21.72 -6.88
N LEU A 167 3.71 -20.52 -7.24
CA LEU A 167 3.22 -19.55 -6.26
C LEU A 167 2.00 -20.07 -5.50
N GLU A 168 1.07 -20.73 -6.19
CA GLU A 168 -0.13 -21.30 -5.57
C GLU A 168 0.21 -22.38 -4.54
N HIS A 169 1.13 -23.29 -4.90
CA HIS A 169 1.62 -24.32 -3.99
C HIS A 169 2.31 -23.72 -2.76
N ALA A 170 3.14 -22.69 -2.95
CA ALA A 170 3.81 -22.00 -1.85
C ALA A 170 2.81 -21.27 -0.93
N LEU A 171 1.72 -20.74 -1.47
CA LEU A 171 0.68 -20.03 -0.71
C LEU A 171 -0.25 -20.97 0.05
N THR A 172 -0.42 -22.21 -0.40
CA THR A 172 -1.44 -23.14 0.12
C THR A 172 -1.41 -23.27 1.65
N LEU A 173 -0.23 -23.49 2.23
CA LEU A 173 -0.08 -23.63 3.69
C LEU A 173 -0.31 -22.30 4.42
N LEU A 174 0.23 -21.20 3.89
CA LEU A 174 0.08 -19.87 4.47
C LEU A 174 -1.40 -19.43 4.50
N VAL A 175 -2.11 -19.59 3.37
CA VAL A 175 -3.53 -19.24 3.24
C VAL A 175 -4.38 -20.13 4.14
N ARG A 176 -4.05 -21.43 4.26
CA ARG A 176 -4.74 -22.33 5.19
C ARG A 176 -4.62 -21.88 6.64
N ASP A 177 -3.42 -21.50 7.08
CA ASP A 177 -3.20 -21.09 8.47
C ASP A 177 -3.94 -19.77 8.76
N GLU A 178 -3.98 -18.82 7.81
CA GLU A 178 -4.81 -17.60 7.91
C GLU A 178 -6.32 -17.91 7.94
N MET A 179 -6.81 -18.86 7.13
CA MET A 179 -8.22 -19.29 7.18
C MET A 179 -8.55 -19.87 8.57
N LEU A 180 -7.69 -20.75 9.09
CA LEU A 180 -7.88 -21.37 10.40
C LEU A 180 -7.90 -20.33 11.51
N PHE A 181 -6.98 -19.36 11.46
CA PHE A 181 -6.98 -18.23 12.39
C PHE A 181 -8.30 -17.46 12.35
N TRP A 182 -8.81 -17.17 11.15
CA TRP A 182 -10.09 -16.46 11.00
C TRP A 182 -11.30 -17.26 11.53
N PHE A 183 -11.38 -18.57 11.22
CA PHE A 183 -12.48 -19.43 11.68
C PHE A 183 -12.48 -19.60 13.20
N THR A 184 -11.30 -19.77 13.80
CA THR A 184 -11.16 -19.94 15.25
C THR A 184 -11.34 -18.62 16.01
N GLY A 185 -10.81 -17.51 15.48
CA GLY A 185 -10.91 -16.18 16.11
C GLY A 185 -12.30 -15.55 16.05
N SER A 186 -13.10 -15.88 15.02
CA SER A 186 -14.44 -15.31 14.84
C SER A 186 -15.50 -15.84 15.81
N HIS A 187 -15.15 -16.70 16.79
CA HIS A 187 -16.09 -17.37 17.71
C HIS A 187 -17.29 -18.02 16.99
N ARG A 188 -17.11 -18.35 15.71
CA ARG A 188 -18.09 -19.09 14.94
C ARG A 188 -17.97 -20.53 15.41
N ASN A 189 -18.75 -20.89 16.44
CA ASN A 189 -18.85 -22.21 17.06
C ASN A 189 -19.32 -23.34 16.11
N GLY A 190 -19.24 -23.14 14.79
CA GLY A 190 -19.49 -24.17 13.80
C GLY A 190 -18.19 -24.90 13.48
N VAL A 191 -18.20 -26.22 13.61
CA VAL A 191 -17.14 -27.08 13.08
C VAL A 191 -17.10 -26.86 11.57
N ILE A 192 -16.07 -26.18 11.06
CA ILE A 192 -15.83 -26.12 9.61
C ILE A 192 -15.51 -27.52 9.12
N THR A 193 -16.17 -27.94 8.04
CA THR A 193 -15.82 -29.22 7.42
C THR A 193 -14.49 -29.08 6.68
N GLU A 194 -13.72 -30.16 6.61
CA GLU A 194 -12.44 -30.16 5.89
C GLU A 194 -12.60 -29.71 4.43
N SER A 195 -13.71 -30.12 3.78
CA SER A 195 -14.05 -29.70 2.41
C SER A 195 -14.20 -28.19 2.31
N GLN A 196 -14.97 -27.56 3.20
CA GLN A 196 -15.19 -26.11 3.18
C GLN A 196 -13.89 -25.33 3.40
N LEU A 197 -13.00 -25.83 4.26
CA LEU A 197 -11.69 -25.22 4.47
C LEU A 197 -10.85 -25.29 3.19
N ARG A 198 -10.77 -26.46 2.54
CA ARG A 198 -10.03 -26.65 1.29
C ARG A 198 -10.55 -25.74 0.18
N ASP A 199 -11.87 -25.65 0.01
CA ASP A 199 -12.50 -24.77 -0.98
C ASP A 199 -12.17 -23.29 -0.70
N SER A 200 -12.24 -22.87 0.56
CA SER A 200 -11.89 -21.50 0.97
C SER A 200 -10.42 -21.17 0.71
N VAL A 201 -9.52 -22.12 0.97
CA VAL A 201 -8.08 -21.97 0.71
C VAL A 201 -7.82 -21.85 -0.79
N GLN A 202 -8.45 -22.69 -1.61
CA GLN A 202 -8.30 -22.64 -3.06
C GLN A 202 -8.76 -21.29 -3.62
N VAL A 203 -9.97 -20.84 -3.26
CA VAL A 203 -10.54 -19.58 -3.75
C VAL A 203 -9.67 -18.37 -3.38
N ASN A 204 -9.12 -18.34 -2.17
CA ASN A 204 -8.24 -17.25 -1.74
C ASN A 204 -6.86 -17.32 -2.41
N SER A 205 -6.29 -18.52 -2.58
CA SER A 205 -5.01 -18.72 -3.28
C SER A 205 -5.13 -18.28 -4.74
N ASP A 206 -6.19 -18.69 -5.44
CA ASP A 206 -6.51 -18.26 -6.80
C ASP A 206 -6.63 -16.73 -6.89
N SER A 207 -7.23 -16.09 -5.89
CA SER A 207 -7.37 -14.62 -5.87
C SER A 207 -6.03 -13.90 -5.73
N ILE A 208 -5.12 -14.42 -4.90
CA ILE A 208 -3.76 -13.88 -4.75
C ILE A 208 -2.97 -14.07 -6.05
N VAL A 209 -3.03 -15.27 -6.64
CA VAL A 209 -2.35 -15.59 -7.91
C VAL A 209 -2.89 -14.72 -9.05
N LYS A 210 -4.22 -14.53 -9.16
CA LYS A 210 -4.82 -13.63 -10.17
C LYS A 210 -4.32 -12.20 -10.04
N ARG A 211 -4.10 -11.68 -8.82
CA ARG A 211 -3.51 -10.35 -8.62
C ARG A 211 -2.06 -10.29 -9.07
N ALA A 212 -1.26 -11.32 -8.79
CA ALA A 212 0.12 -11.40 -9.27
C ALA A 212 0.17 -11.45 -10.81
N ILE A 213 -0.63 -12.31 -11.44
CA ILE A 213 -0.74 -12.43 -12.89
C ILE A 213 -1.17 -11.10 -13.53
N SER A 214 -2.12 -10.38 -12.91
CA SER A 214 -2.55 -9.07 -13.40
C SER A 214 -1.41 -8.05 -13.44
N LEU A 215 -0.41 -8.13 -12.57
CA LEU A 215 0.76 -7.25 -12.62
C LEU A 215 1.82 -7.73 -13.61
N ALA A 216 1.86 -9.04 -13.89
CA ALA A 216 2.84 -9.68 -14.77
C ALA A 216 2.48 -9.57 -16.26
N HIS A 217 1.17 -9.60 -16.57
CA HIS A 217 0.68 -9.71 -17.94
C HIS A 217 0.87 -8.41 -18.72
N SER A 218 1.49 -8.51 -19.90
CA SER A 218 1.55 -7.39 -20.83
C SER A 218 0.17 -7.16 -21.46
N PRO A 219 -0.34 -5.92 -21.49
CA PRO A 219 -1.57 -5.63 -22.22
C PRO A 219 -1.42 -5.93 -23.72
N VAL A 220 -2.52 -6.30 -24.36
CA VAL A 220 -2.58 -6.46 -25.82
C VAL A 220 -2.63 -5.10 -26.52
N GLY A 221 -1.93 -4.97 -27.65
CA GLY A 221 -1.90 -3.76 -28.47
C GLY A 221 -0.67 -2.89 -28.23
N ASN A 222 -0.75 -1.61 -28.62
CA ASN A 222 0.36 -0.66 -28.55
C ASN A 222 0.41 0.07 -27.19
N LEU A 223 0.38 -0.71 -26.10
CA LEU A 223 0.46 -0.21 -24.73
C LEU A 223 1.79 -0.64 -24.09
N PRO A 224 2.34 0.15 -23.14
CA PRO A 224 3.51 -0.24 -22.36
C PRO A 224 3.30 -1.60 -21.70
N ALA A 225 4.37 -2.42 -21.65
CA ALA A 225 4.30 -3.75 -21.06
C ALA A 225 3.83 -3.74 -19.59
N ASN A 226 4.17 -2.68 -18.84
CA ASN A 226 3.80 -2.49 -17.44
C ASN A 226 2.54 -1.62 -17.22
N GLN A 227 1.65 -1.47 -18.22
CA GLN A 227 0.49 -0.58 -18.12
C GLN A 227 -0.36 -0.84 -16.87
N THR A 228 -0.61 -2.10 -16.50
CA THR A 228 -1.41 -2.43 -15.30
C THR A 228 -0.74 -1.95 -14.01
N VAL A 229 0.59 -1.96 -13.95
CA VAL A 229 1.35 -1.38 -12.83
C VAL A 229 1.23 0.14 -12.83
N ILE A 230 1.35 0.78 -14.00
CA ILE A 230 1.17 2.23 -14.16
C ILE A 230 -0.22 2.67 -13.67
N ASP A 231 -1.27 1.95 -14.05
CA ASP A 231 -2.64 2.24 -13.63
C ASP A 231 -2.81 2.07 -12.10
N ALA A 232 -2.17 1.06 -11.52
CA ALA A 232 -2.18 0.84 -10.07
C ALA A 232 -1.42 1.97 -9.32
N ILE A 233 -0.28 2.42 -9.87
CA ILE A 233 0.46 3.59 -9.36
C ILE A 233 -0.43 4.83 -9.43
N ALA A 234 -1.06 5.11 -10.57
CA ALA A 234 -1.96 6.24 -10.75
C ALA A 234 -3.09 6.26 -9.70
N LYS A 235 -3.65 5.10 -9.36
CA LYS A 235 -4.65 4.96 -8.28
C LYS A 235 -4.05 5.19 -6.88
N ALA A 236 -2.84 4.73 -6.63
CA ALA A 236 -2.16 4.86 -5.33
C ALA A 236 -1.74 6.30 -5.01
N VAL A 237 -1.38 7.07 -6.04
CA VAL A 237 -0.89 8.45 -5.90
C VAL A 237 -1.99 9.49 -6.02
N ASN A 238 -3.20 9.08 -6.37
CA ASN A 238 -4.34 9.99 -6.58
C ASN A 238 -4.69 10.70 -5.25
N PRO A 239 -4.62 12.05 -5.19
CA PRO A 239 -4.94 12.81 -3.98
C PRO A 239 -6.34 12.53 -3.44
N MET A 240 -7.32 12.28 -4.31
CA MET A 240 -8.70 11.95 -3.90
C MET A 240 -8.80 10.59 -3.19
N ASN A 241 -7.99 9.61 -3.61
CA ASN A 241 -7.95 8.31 -2.94
C ASN A 241 -7.15 8.40 -1.63
N LEU A 242 -6.02 9.10 -1.66
CA LEU A 242 -5.17 9.33 -0.49
C LEU A 242 -5.91 10.09 0.63
N ALA A 243 -6.71 11.10 0.28
CA ALA A 243 -7.50 11.87 1.24
C ALA A 243 -8.61 11.04 1.92
N GLN A 244 -9.00 9.90 1.34
CA GLN A 244 -9.97 8.98 1.93
C GLN A 244 -9.34 8.01 2.94
N CYS A 245 -8.01 7.92 3.00
CA CYS A 245 -7.33 7.11 4.01
C CYS A 245 -7.63 7.63 5.43
N ASP A 246 -7.49 6.74 6.41
CA ASP A 246 -7.53 7.12 7.82
C ASP A 246 -6.41 8.13 8.16
N ALA A 247 -6.65 9.01 9.13
CA ALA A 247 -5.69 10.02 9.55
C ALA A 247 -4.39 9.39 10.07
N LEU A 248 -4.48 8.24 10.76
CA LEU A 248 -3.31 7.48 11.24
C LEU A 248 -2.53 6.82 10.10
N TRP A 249 -3.14 6.65 8.92
CA TRP A 249 -2.46 6.20 7.71
C TRP A 249 -1.44 7.23 7.20
N MET A 250 -1.58 8.50 7.62
CA MET A 250 -0.71 9.62 7.25
C MET A 250 -0.48 9.68 5.73
N PRO A 251 -1.53 9.89 4.91
CA PRO A 251 -1.43 9.86 3.46
C PRO A 251 -0.53 10.94 2.85
N TYR A 252 -0.24 11.99 3.62
CA TYR A 252 0.60 13.11 3.23
C TYR A 252 2.11 12.80 3.32
N LEU A 253 2.51 11.76 4.07
CA LEU A 253 3.89 11.34 4.33
C LEU A 253 4.22 10.03 3.61
#